data_AF-A0AAW9KP98-F1
#
_entry.id   AF-A0AAW9KP98-F1
#
_cell.length_a   1.000
_cell.length_b   1.000
_cell.length_c   1.000
_cell.angle_alpha   90.00
_cell.angle_beta   90.00
_cell.angle_gamma   90.00
#
_symmetry.space_group_name_H-M   'P 1'
#
loop_
_entity.id
_entity.type
_entity.pdbx_description
1 polymer ?
#
loop_
_entity_poly.entity_id
_entity_poly.type
_entity_poly.pdbx_seq_one_letter_code
_entity_poly.pdbx_strand_id
1 'polypeptide(L)'
;MTVATETGDGAFEQRTYKHGVEDEINSCGTGAVAVVAAARELDLVADDESTTVEYPGGTLTVRRDARGVELESTIDRVFTGEAFAEESPSVRPAAADD
;
A
#
# COMPACT_ATOMS: atom_id res chain seq x y z
N MET A 1 -3.88 6.65 -7.18
CA MET A 1 -3.25 6.17 -8.42
C MET A 1 -1.97 5.45 -8.05
N THR A 2 -1.76 4.26 -8.59
CA THR A 2 -0.53 3.46 -8.40
C THR A 2 0.08 3.22 -9.76
N VAL A 3 1.40 3.38 -9.86
CA VAL A 3 2.20 3.05 -11.04
C VAL A 3 3.29 2.08 -10.62
N ALA A 4 3.65 1.16 -11.52
CA ALA A 4 4.71 0.20 -11.28
C ALA A 4 5.58 -0.02 -12.52
N THR A 5 6.85 -0.33 -12.29
CA THR A 5 7.83 -0.71 -13.30
C THR A 5 8.40 -2.06 -12.92
N GLU A 6 8.49 -3.00 -13.87
CA GLU A 6 9.19 -4.27 -13.65
C GLU A 6 10.71 -4.00 -13.54
N THR A 7 11.35 -4.53 -12.49
CA THR A 7 12.78 -4.36 -12.23
C THR A 7 13.62 -5.58 -12.63
N GLY A 8 12.97 -6.65 -13.10
CA GLY A 8 13.56 -7.93 -13.47
C GLY A 8 13.20 -9.04 -12.48
N ASP A 9 13.34 -10.30 -12.90
CA ASP A 9 13.09 -11.50 -12.09
C ASP A 9 11.70 -11.50 -11.41
N GLY A 10 10.67 -10.96 -12.10
CA GLY A 10 9.30 -10.90 -11.58
C GLY A 10 9.12 -9.90 -10.43
N ALA A 11 10.06 -8.98 -10.20
CA ALA A 11 9.96 -7.93 -9.18
C ALA A 11 9.52 -6.57 -9.76
N PHE A 12 8.96 -5.71 -8.91
CA PHE A 12 8.39 -4.42 -9.32
C PHE A 12 8.78 -3.29 -8.37
N GLU A 13 9.04 -2.11 -8.94
CA GLU A 13 9.10 -0.84 -8.20
C GLU A 13 7.76 -0.10 -8.34
N GLN A 14 7.17 0.29 -7.22
CA GLN A 14 5.87 0.96 -7.10
C GLN A 14 6.00 2.41 -6.61
N ARG A 15 5.19 3.31 -7.19
CA ARG A 15 4.87 4.62 -6.59
C ARG A 15 3.35 4.82 -6.49
N THR A 16 2.88 5.48 -5.43
CA THR A 16 1.44 5.67 -5.18
C THR A 16 1.11 7.10 -4.76
N TYR A 17 0.18 7.72 -5.48
CA TYR A 17 -0.47 8.98 -5.12
C TYR A 17 -1.86 8.70 -4.53
N LYS A 18 -2.17 9.18 -3.32
CA LYS A 18 -3.39 8.81 -2.60
C LYS A 18 -4.39 9.96 -2.50
N HIS A 19 -5.63 9.70 -2.92
CA HIS A 19 -6.74 10.63 -2.69
C HIS A 19 -7.01 10.80 -1.18
N GLY A 20 -7.24 12.03 -0.72
CA GLY A 20 -7.35 12.39 0.70
C GLY A 20 -6.00 12.62 1.40
N VAL A 21 -4.89 12.37 0.71
CA VAL A 21 -3.55 12.88 1.08
C VAL A 21 -3.10 13.94 0.09
N GLU A 22 -3.58 13.86 -1.16
CA GLU A 22 -3.25 14.77 -2.25
C GLU A 22 -1.74 14.81 -2.55
N ASP A 23 -1.02 13.75 -2.20
CA ASP A 23 0.42 13.59 -2.40
C ASP A 23 0.82 12.12 -2.62
N GLU A 24 2.07 11.93 -3.02
CA GLU A 24 2.76 10.64 -2.99
C GLU A 24 2.92 10.13 -1.56
N ILE A 25 2.66 8.84 -1.35
CA ILE A 25 2.86 8.17 -0.07
C ILE A 25 3.96 7.14 -0.16
N ASN A 26 4.75 7.03 0.91
CA ASN A 26 5.92 6.15 0.95
C ASN A 26 5.57 4.66 0.89
N SER A 27 4.35 4.27 1.31
CA SER A 27 3.93 2.87 1.32
C SER A 27 2.44 2.74 1.00
N CYS A 28 2.10 1.69 0.24
CA CYS A 28 0.71 1.35 -0.05
C CYS A 28 0.59 -0.16 -0.30
N GLY A 29 0.26 -0.92 0.75
CA GLY A 29 0.14 -2.38 0.65
C GLY A 29 -0.96 -2.83 -0.33
N THR A 30 -2.12 -2.16 -0.32
CA THR A 30 -3.18 -2.43 -1.30
C THR A 30 -2.77 -2.08 -2.74
N GLY A 31 -1.91 -1.08 -2.92
CA GLY A 31 -1.31 -0.76 -4.21
C GLY A 31 -0.46 -1.93 -4.72
N ALA A 32 0.36 -2.52 -3.85
CA ALA A 32 1.24 -3.63 -4.21
C ALA A 32 0.44 -4.88 -4.60
N VAL A 33 -0.67 -5.14 -3.91
CA VAL A 33 -1.62 -6.19 -4.32
C VAL A 33 -2.17 -5.93 -5.73
N ALA A 34 -2.52 -4.68 -6.06
CA ALA A 34 -3.01 -4.33 -7.39
C ALA A 34 -1.93 -4.51 -8.47
N VAL A 35 -0.67 -4.19 -8.16
CA VAL A 35 0.47 -4.43 -9.06
C VAL A 35 0.62 -5.92 -9.36
N VAL A 36 0.65 -6.78 -8.34
CA VAL A 36 0.80 -8.23 -8.53
C VAL A 36 -0.41 -8.85 -9.23
N ALA A 37 -1.62 -8.37 -8.94
CA ALA A 37 -2.80 -8.79 -9.67
C ALA A 37 -2.70 -8.44 -11.16
N ALA A 38 -2.30 -7.21 -11.50
CA ALA A 38 -2.10 -6.79 -12.89
C ALA A 38 -0.96 -7.57 -13.57
N ALA A 39 0.15 -7.82 -12.87
CA ALA A 39 1.27 -8.60 -13.38
C ALA A 39 0.87 -10.04 -13.75
N ARG A 40 0.01 -10.69 -12.95
CA ARG A 40 -0.54 -12.03 -13.26
C ARG A 40 -1.43 -12.02 -14.49
N GLU A 41 -2.32 -11.03 -14.62
CA GLU A 41 -3.17 -10.89 -15.81
C GLU A 41 -2.36 -10.60 -17.10
N LEU A 42 -1.09 -10.18 -16.95
CA LEU A 42 -0.15 -9.92 -18.04
C LEU A 42 0.89 -11.05 -18.23
N ASP A 43 0.73 -12.18 -17.53
CA ASP A 43 1.68 -13.31 -17.56
C ASP A 43 3.13 -12.93 -17.19
N LEU A 44 3.34 -11.86 -16.41
CA LEU A 44 4.66 -11.40 -15.96
C LEU A 44 5.16 -12.13 -14.71
N VAL A 45 4.24 -12.71 -13.93
CA VAL A 45 4.53 -13.53 -12.74
C VAL A 45 3.59 -14.72 -12.72
N ALA A 46 4.04 -15.83 -12.13
CA ALA A 46 3.25 -17.06 -12.09
C ALA A 46 2.15 -17.01 -11.03
N ASP A 47 1.18 -17.92 -11.19
CA ASP A 47 0.20 -18.19 -10.15
C ASP A 47 0.88 -18.72 -8.88
N ASP A 48 0.40 -18.25 -7.73
CA ASP A 48 0.93 -18.62 -6.41
C ASP A 48 2.43 -18.32 -6.23
N GLU A 49 3.02 -17.45 -7.05
CA GLU A 49 4.37 -16.93 -6.87
C GLU A 49 4.40 -15.85 -5.78
N SER A 50 5.47 -15.84 -4.99
CA SER A 50 5.76 -14.74 -4.08
C SER A 50 6.49 -13.65 -4.84
N THR A 51 5.84 -12.51 -5.02
CA THR A 51 6.35 -11.38 -5.81
C THR A 51 6.84 -10.26 -4.90
N THR A 52 8.04 -9.77 -5.17
CA THR A 52 8.62 -8.62 -4.48
C THR A 52 8.12 -7.31 -5.10
N VAL A 53 7.59 -6.42 -4.26
CA VAL A 53 7.23 -5.05 -4.63
C VAL A 53 7.96 -4.06 -3.74
N GLU A 54 8.77 -3.20 -4.34
CA GLU A 54 9.51 -2.14 -3.69
C GLU A 54 8.74 -0.82 -3.76
N TYR A 55 8.76 -0.01 -2.71
CA TYR A 55 8.23 1.35 -2.68
C TYR A 55 9.14 2.23 -1.80
N PRO A 56 9.01 3.58 -1.81
CA PRO A 56 9.97 4.45 -1.12
C PRO A 56 10.16 4.15 0.38
N GLY A 57 9.13 3.64 1.04
CA GLY A 57 9.13 3.25 2.46
C GLY A 57 9.59 1.82 2.75
N GLY A 58 10.02 1.04 1.76
CA GLY A 58 10.56 -0.31 1.95
C GLY A 58 10.06 -1.34 0.94
N THR A 59 10.19 -2.61 1.32
CA THR A 59 9.87 -3.77 0.46
C THR A 59 8.70 -4.55 1.04
N LEU A 60 7.83 -5.04 0.18
CA LEU A 60 6.73 -5.94 0.50
C LEU A 60 6.78 -7.17 -0.39
N THR A 61 6.68 -8.35 0.21
CA THR A 61 6.40 -9.59 -0.53
C THR A 61 4.89 -9.80 -0.57
N VAL A 62 4.35 -10.05 -1.76
CA VAL A 62 2.93 -10.32 -1.98
C VAL A 62 2.80 -11.72 -2.57
N ARG A 63 1.99 -12.56 -1.94
CA ARG A 63 1.63 -13.88 -2.45
C ARG A 63 0.11 -13.95 -2.55
N ARG A 64 -0.41 -14.39 -3.70
CA ARG A 64 -1.86 -14.58 -3.89
C ARG A 64 -2.13 -16.03 -4.26
N ASP A 65 -3.06 -16.65 -3.55
CA ASP A 65 -3.54 -18.00 -3.85
C ASP A 65 -5.08 -18.04 -3.92
N ALA A 66 -5.65 -19.24 -4.09
CA ALA A 66 -7.09 -19.44 -4.15
C ALA A 66 -7.83 -19.03 -2.86
N ARG A 67 -7.14 -18.89 -1.73
CA ARG A 67 -7.69 -18.54 -0.41
C ARG A 67 -7.60 -17.05 -0.12
N GLY A 68 -6.71 -16.32 -0.79
CA GLY A 68 -6.61 -14.87 -0.62
C GLY A 68 -5.26 -14.29 -1.01
N VAL A 69 -4.90 -13.18 -0.37
CA VAL A 69 -3.64 -12.47 -0.58
C VAL A 69 -2.91 -12.32 0.76
N GLU A 70 -1.67 -12.74 0.79
CA GLU A 70 -0.73 -12.64 1.92
C GLU A 70 0.27 -11.52 1.63
N LEU A 71 0.55 -10.70 2.65
CA LEU A 71 1.43 -9.55 2.60
C LEU A 71 2.48 -9.69 3.70
N GLU A 72 3.75 -9.71 3.33
CA GLU A 72 4.86 -9.86 4.28
C GLU A 72 5.86 -8.70 4.15
N SER A 73 6.11 -8.01 5.26
CA SER A 73 7.10 -6.93 5.35
C SER A 73 7.82 -6.94 6.69
N THR A 74 8.98 -6.26 6.74
CA THR A 74 9.68 -5.97 7.99
C THR A 74 8.92 -4.90 8.79
N ILE A 75 8.95 -5.02 10.13
CA ILE A 75 8.33 -4.07 11.05
C ILE A 75 9.35 -3.62 12.09
N ASP A 76 9.49 -2.31 12.25
CA ASP A 76 10.35 -1.68 13.25
C ASP A 76 9.51 -1.01 14.35
N ARG A 77 9.69 -1.44 15.59
CA ARG A 77 9.07 -0.76 16.74
C ARG A 77 9.88 0.49 17.09
N VAL A 78 9.30 1.66 16.82
CA VAL A 78 9.96 2.96 17.01
C VAL A 78 9.88 3.50 18.44
N PHE A 79 8.76 3.30 19.14
CA PHE A 79 8.61 3.73 20.54
C PHE A 79 7.57 2.87 21.28
N THR A 80 7.57 3.02 22.60
CA THR A 80 6.51 2.56 23.51
C THR A 80 6.13 3.73 24.42
N GLY A 81 4.84 3.97 24.63
CA GLY A 81 4.38 5.09 25.47
C GLY A 81 2.88 5.03 25.80
N GLU A 82 2.42 6.01 26.56
CA GLU A 82 1.03 6.19 26.97
C GLU A 82 0.47 7.49 26.35
N ALA A 83 -0.82 7.52 26.03
CA ALA A 83 -1.50 8.69 25.49
C ALA A 83 -2.78 8.99 26.28
N PHE A 84 -3.03 10.26 26.56
CA PHE A 84 -4.26 10.75 27.18
C PHE A 84 -5.07 11.51 26.13
N ALA A 85 -6.35 11.15 25.97
CA ALA A 85 -7.22 11.82 25.02
C ALA A 85 -7.74 13.14 25.63
N GLU A 86 -7.65 14.22 24.86
CA GLU A 86 -8.35 15.48 25.15
C GLU A 86 -9.58 15.54 24.22
N GLU A 87 -10.74 15.97 24.74
CA GLU A 87 -11.94 16.09 23.90
C GLU A 87 -11.71 17.11 22.79
N SER A 88 -11.88 16.69 21.54
CA SER A 88 -11.82 17.61 20.40
C SER A 88 -13.07 18.49 20.39
N PRO A 89 -12.96 19.82 20.20
CA PRO A 89 -14.13 20.69 20.10
C PRO A 89 -15.00 20.26 18.91
N SER A 90 -16.32 20.14 19.10
CA SER A 90 -17.23 19.75 18.03
C SER A 90 -17.25 20.83 16.94
N VAL A 91 -16.80 20.49 15.73
CA VAL A 91 -17.00 21.35 14.56
C VAL A 91 -18.40 21.09 14.04
N ARG A 92 -19.29 22.09 14.12
CA ARG A 92 -20.56 22.05 13.40
C ARG A 92 -20.29 22.37 11.93
N PRO A 93 -20.86 21.62 10.97
CA PRO A 93 -20.73 21.97 9.56
C PRO A 93 -21.29 23.37 9.33
N ALA A 94 -20.58 24.19 8.54
CA ALA A 94 -21.08 25.48 8.10
C ALA A 94 -22.39 25.26 7.33
N ALA A 95 -23.40 26.08 7.61
CA ALA A 95 -24.65 26.07 6.85
C ALA A 95 -24.33 26.32 5.37
N ALA A 96 -24.89 25.51 4.48
CA ALA A 96 -24.78 25.73 3.05
C ALA A 96 -25.48 27.06 2.71
N ASP A 97 -24.78 27.96 2.03
CA ASP A 97 -25.38 29.13 1.42
C ASP A 97 -26.17 28.68 0.17
N ASP A 98 -27.44 29.12 0.09
CA ASP A 98 -28.46 28.81 -0.95
C ASP A 98 -28.19 29.53 -2.28
#